data_AF-A0A6V7M4F7-F1
#
_entry.id   AF-A0A6V7M4F7-F1
#
_cell.length_a   1.000
_cell.length_b   1.000
_cell.length_c   1.000
_cell.angle_alpha   90.00
_cell.angle_beta   90.00
_cell.angle_gamma   90.00
#
_symmetry.space_group_name_H-M   'P 1'
#
loop_
_entity.id
_entity.type
_entity.pdbx_description
1 polymer ?
#
loop_
_entity_poly.entity_id
_entity_poly.type
_entity_poly.pdbx_seq_one_letter_code
_entity_poly.pdbx_strand_id
1 'polypeptide(L)' 'LSNTATAVHRLFGSKVVDRELRSQLKIFALELLHKNIEFTACGLFPLDCTLLHS' A
#
# COMPACT_ATOMS: atom_id res chain seq x y z
N LEU A 1 -1.66 -6.58 -2.60
CA LEU A 1 -2.63 -5.49 -2.30
C LEU A 1 -3.63 -5.80 -1.18
N SER A 2 -4.08 -7.06 -0.97
CA SER A 2 -5.12 -7.39 0.03
C SER A 2 -4.79 -6.85 1.43
N ASN A 3 -3.55 -7.05 1.89
CA ASN A 3 -3.15 -6.70 3.25
C ASN A 3 -3.15 -5.18 3.49
N THR A 4 -2.69 -4.40 2.51
CA THR A 4 -2.68 -2.93 2.55
C THR A 4 -4.11 -2.38 2.51
N ALA A 5 -4.96 -2.92 1.64
CA ALA A 5 -6.37 -2.52 1.56
C ALA A 5 -7.13 -2.80 2.86
N THR A 6 -6.90 -3.97 3.47
CA THR A 6 -7.47 -4.31 4.78
C THR A 6 -6.97 -3.39 5.89
N ALA A 7 -5.67 -3.07 5.91
CA ALA A 7 -5.09 -2.14 6.89
C ALA A 7 -5.68 -0.72 6.76
N VAL A 8 -5.78 -0.21 5.54
CA VAL A 8 -6.39 1.09 5.24
C VAL A 8 -7.87 1.10 5.67
N HIS A 9 -8.64 0.06 5.34
CA HIS A 9 -10.03 -0.06 5.76
C HIS A 9 -10.21 -0.07 7.28
N ARG A 10 -9.32 -0.77 8.01
CA ARG A 10 -9.31 -0.75 9.49
C ARG A 10 -9.01 0.64 10.05
N LEU A 11 -8.09 1.38 9.42
CA LEU A 11 -7.83 2.77 9.81
C LEU A 11 -9.07 3.65 9.60
N PHE A 12 -9.77 3.51 8.46
CA PHE A 12 -10.98 4.31 8.17
C PHE A 12 -12.12 4.13 9.18
N GLY A 13 -12.18 2.99 9.88
CA GLY A 13 -13.16 2.72 10.96
C GLY A 13 -12.68 3.12 12.35
N SER A 14 -11.41 3.53 12.51
CA SER A 14 -10.84 3.93 13.79
C SER A 14 -11.25 5.35 14.16
N LYS A 15 -11.58 5.59 15.43
CA LYS A 15 -11.86 6.92 15.99
C LYS A 15 -10.66 7.87 15.98
N VAL A 16 -9.46 7.35 15.70
CA VAL A 16 -8.20 8.12 15.63
C VAL A 16 -8.06 8.87 14.30
N VAL A 17 -8.82 8.49 13.27
CA VAL A 17 -8.68 9.09 11.95
C VAL A 17 -9.52 10.36 11.86
N ASP A 18 -8.83 11.49 11.91
CA ASP A 18 -9.42 12.80 11.66
C ASP A 18 -9.74 13.00 10.16
N ARG A 19 -10.46 14.08 9.83
CA ARG A 19 -10.94 14.34 8.47
C ARG A 19 -9.79 14.53 7.46
N GLU A 20 -8.68 15.12 7.87
CA GLU A 20 -7.51 15.32 7.03
C GLU A 20 -6.80 14.00 6.75
N LEU A 21 -6.51 13.21 7.79
CA LEU A 21 -5.93 11.88 7.61
C LEU A 21 -6.81 10.98 6.73
N ARG A 22 -8.13 11.10 6.86
CA ARG A 22 -9.10 10.40 6.01
C ARG A 22 -8.96 10.80 4.53
N SER A 23 -8.70 12.07 4.24
CA SER A 23 -8.49 12.57 2.88
C SER A 23 -7.20 12.02 2.28
N GLN A 24 -6.10 12.08 3.05
CA GLN A 24 -4.81 11.58 2.61
C GLN A 24 -4.81 10.07 2.36
N LEU A 25 -5.49 9.29 3.21
CA LEU A 25 -5.64 7.85 3.00
C LEU A 25 -6.41 7.51 1.72
N LYS A 26 -7.39 8.34 1.31
CA LYS A 26 -8.12 8.14 0.05
C LYS A 26 -7.21 8.39 -1.15
N ILE A 27 -6.41 9.46 -1.11
CA ILE A 27 -5.46 9.80 -2.17
C ILE A 27 -4.42 8.67 -2.28
N PHE A 28 -3.85 8.25 -1.16
CA PHE A 28 -2.91 7.14 -1.11
C PHE A 28 -3.49 5.83 -1.67
N ALA A 29 -4.73 5.49 -1.31
CA ALA A 29 -5.41 4.30 -1.85
C ALA A 29 -5.63 4.40 -3.37
N LEU A 30 -5.93 5.60 -3.88
CA LEU A 30 -6.08 5.86 -5.31
C LEU A 30 -4.73 5.73 -6.04
N GLU A 31 -3.65 6.27 -5.47
CA GLU A 31 -2.31 6.11 -6.01
C GLU A 31 -1.86 4.65 -6.05
N LEU A 32 -2.17 3.88 -5.00
CA LEU A 32 -1.90 2.44 -4.97
C LEU A 32 -2.66 1.65 -6.04
N LEU A 33 -3.86 2.10 -6.43
CA LEU A 33 -4.64 1.44 -7.46
C LEU A 33 -4.07 1.70 -8.85
N HIS A 34 -3.58 2.91 -9.10
CA HIS A 34 -3.08 3.32 -10.40
C HIS A 34 -1.58 3.05 -10.61
N LYS A 35 -0.79 2.93 -9.54
CA LYS A 35 0.63 2.59 -9.62
C LYS A 35 0.82 1.10 -9.36
N ASN A 36 1.44 0.43 -10.32
CA ASN A 36 2.07 -0.85 -10.05
C ASN A 36 3.33 -0.60 -9.21
N ILE A 37 3.18 -0.63 -7.88
CA ILE A 37 4.30 -0.41 -6.96
C ILE A 37 5.17 -1.66 -6.95
N GLU A 38 6.27 -1.59 -7.68
CA GLU A 38 7.32 -2.60 -7.68
C GLU A 38 8.51 -2.07 -6.88
N PHE A 39 8.86 -2.76 -5.81
CA PHE A 39 10.10 -2.51 -5.09
C PHE A 39 11.22 -3.28 -5.78
N THR A 40 12.29 -2.62 -6.18
CA THR A 40 13.42 -3.27 -6.85
C THR A 40 14.72 -3.03 -6.10
N ALA A 41 15.63 -4.01 -6.14
CA ALA A 41 16.99 -3.83 -5.66
C ALA A 41 17.81 -3.11 -6.73
N CYS A 42 18.02 -1.81 -6.58
CA CYS A 42 18.76 -0.98 -7.55
C CYS A 42 18.24 -1.10 -9.01
N GLY A 43 16.96 -1.41 -9.22
CA GLY A 43 16.39 -1.65 -10.56
C GLY A 43 16.76 -2.98 -11.21
N LEU A 44 17.45 -3.88 -10.50
CA LEU A 44 17.95 -5.15 -11.05
C LEU A 44 16.91 -6.26 -11.03
N PHE A 45 16.15 -6.38 -9.94
CA PHE A 45 15.13 -7.40 -9.78
C PHE A 45 14.07 -6.97 -8.75
N PRO A 46 12.82 -7.50 -8.85
CA PRO A 46 11.77 -7.23 -7.90
C PRO A 46 12.06 -7.87 -6.53
N LEU A 47 11.81 -7.11 -5.47
CA LEU A 47 11.88 -7.54 -4.07
C LEU A 47 10.52 -8.11 -3.62
N ASP A 48 10.05 -9.13 -4.34
CA ASP A 48 8.77 -9.80 -4.12
C ASP A 48 8.91 -11.23 -3.57
N CYS A 49 10.11 -11.57 -3.07
CA CYS A 49 10.48 -12.88 -2.54
C CYS A 49 10.43 -14.03 -3.56
N THR A 50 10.15 -13.79 -4.84
CA THR A 50 10.15 -14.84 -5.87
C THR A 50 11.53 -15.50 -6.01
N LEU A 51 12.60 -14.73 -5.81
CA LEU A 51 13.99 -15.22 -5.86
C LEU A 51 14.40 -16.07 -4.65
N LEU A 52 13.61 -16.09 -3.57
CA LEU A 52 13.95 -16.86 -2.36
C LEU A 52 13.58 -18.35 -2.48
N HIS A 53 12.76 -18.71 -3.48
CA HIS A 53 12.40 -20.09 -3.80
C HIS A 53 13.07 -20.47 -5.13
N SER A 54 14.36 -20.83 -5.08
CA SER A 54 15.09 -21.45 -6.20
C SER A 54 15.33 -22.93 -5.93
#